data_AF-A0A161ZRT6-F1
#
_entry.id   AF-A0A161ZRT6-F1
#
_cell.length_a   1.000
_cell.length_b   1.000
_cell.length_c   1.000
_cell.angle_alpha   90.00
_cell.angle_beta   90.00
_cell.angle_gamma   90.00
#
_symmetry.space_group_name_H-M   'P 1'
#
loop_
_entity.id
_entity.type
_entity.pdbx_description
1 polymer ?
#
loop_
_entity_poly.entity_id
_entity_poly.type
_entity_poly.pdbx_seq_one_letter_code
_entity_poly.pdbx_strand_id
1 'polypeptide(L)' 'MYNFKSLLCAALFTFAGSASAWETVPANVVEDCTWQYVNTYRGIGVWIVEYRSTNAGCPFNTKLYDYRVRQIRYH' A
#
# COMPACT_ATOMS: atom_id res chain seq x y z
N MET A 1 -22.43 33.24 15.36
CA MET A 1 -21.09 33.12 14.73
C MET A 1 -20.56 31.71 14.97
N TYR A 2 -20.99 30.72 14.17
CA TYR A 2 -20.73 29.29 14.42
C TYR A 2 -20.19 28.55 13.19
N ASN A 3 -19.49 29.19 12.25
CA ASN A 3 -19.25 28.54 10.95
C ASN A 3 -17.79 28.30 10.56
N PHE A 4 -16.81 28.69 11.40
CA PHE A 4 -15.39 28.52 11.04
C PHE A 4 -14.73 27.28 11.63
N LYS A 5 -15.19 26.80 12.80
CA LYS A 5 -14.58 25.63 13.46
C LYS A 5 -14.91 24.31 12.75
N SER A 6 -16.10 24.20 12.15
CA SER A 6 -16.58 22.97 11.51
C SER A 6 -15.85 22.66 10.18
N LEU A 7 -15.41 23.70 9.47
CA LEU A 7 -14.68 23.58 8.20
C LEU A 7 -13.25 23.06 8.39
N LEU A 8 -12.59 23.45 9.48
CA LEU A 8 -11.23 23.01 9.80
C LEU A 8 -11.17 21.53 10.19
N CYS A 9 -12.19 21.00 10.88
CA CYS A 9 -12.26 19.59 11.21
C CYS A 9 -12.46 18.70 9.97
N ALA A 10 -13.27 19.14 9.00
CA ALA A 10 -13.52 18.36 7.78
C ALA A 10 -12.27 18.18 6.91
N ALA A 11 -11.37 19.17 6.89
CA ALA A 11 -10.12 19.10 6.13
C ALA A 11 -9.09 18.12 6.72
N LEU A 12 -9.16 17.82 8.02
CA LEU A 12 -8.24 16.85 8.66
C LEU A 12 -8.64 15.39 8.38
N PHE A 13 -9.92 15.12 8.09
CA PHE A 13 -10.39 13.76 7.79
C PHE A 13 -10.05 13.31 6.36
N THR A 14 -9.88 14.23 5.41
CA THR A 14 -9.59 13.87 4.01
C THR A 14 -8.13 13.47 3.79
N PHE A 15 -7.18 14.00 4.57
CA PHE A 15 -5.77 13.61 4.45
C PHE A 15 -5.44 12.26 5.09
N ALA A 16 -6.21 11.82 6.09
CA ALA A 16 -6.00 10.54 6.76
C ALA A 16 -6.45 9.33 5.90
N GLY A 17 -7.33 9.54 4.92
CA GLY A 17 -7.86 8.47 4.05
C GLY A 17 -6.92 8.01 2.94
N SER A 18 -5.87 8.78 2.64
CA SER A 18 -4.87 8.45 1.61
C SER A 18 -3.66 7.66 2.14
N ALA A 19 -3.64 7.32 3.43
CA ALA A 19 -2.82 6.21 3.93
C ALA A 19 -3.45 4.92 3.40
N SER A 20 -3.16 4.60 2.13
CA SER A 20 -3.66 3.44 1.43
C SER A 20 -3.58 2.21 2.32
N ALA A 21 -4.71 1.53 2.49
CA ALA A 21 -4.84 0.33 3.30
C ALA A 21 -4.02 -0.80 2.68
N TRP A 22 -2.72 -0.82 2.96
CA TRP A 22 -1.84 -1.92 2.61
C TRP A 22 -2.25 -3.14 3.43
N GLU A 23 -2.79 -4.16 2.79
CA GLU A 23 -3.16 -5.39 3.46
C GLU A 23 -1.93 -6.29 3.59
N THR A 24 -1.61 -6.68 4.83
CA THR A 24 -0.62 -7.71 5.10
C THR A 24 -1.18 -9.08 4.75
N VAL A 25 -0.47 -9.82 3.88
CA VAL A 25 -0.84 -11.17 3.34
C VAL A 25 -2.30 -11.59 3.58
N PRO A 26 -3.25 -11.07 2.78
CA PRO A 26 -4.65 -11.46 2.88
C PRO A 26 -4.86 -12.93 2.48
N ALA A 27 -5.85 -13.58 3.09
CA ALA A 27 -6.16 -15.01 2.89
C ALA A 27 -6.57 -15.36 1.44
N ASN A 28 -6.96 -14.36 0.64
CA ASN A 28 -7.43 -14.54 -0.74
C ASN A 28 -6.34 -14.24 -1.79
N VAL A 29 -5.09 -13.96 -1.39
CA VAL A 29 -4.00 -13.79 -2.35
C VAL A 29 -3.57 -15.17 -2.84
N VAL A 30 -4.00 -15.50 -4.05
CA VAL A 30 -3.40 -16.60 -4.81
C VAL A 30 -2.08 -16.09 -5.40
N GLU A 31 -0.95 -16.73 -5.09
CA GLU A 31 0.36 -16.34 -5.65
C GLU A 31 0.48 -16.57 -7.18
N ASP A 32 -0.59 -17.01 -7.84
CA ASP A 32 -0.69 -17.08 -9.32
C ASP A 32 -0.75 -15.70 -10.01
N CYS A 33 -0.73 -14.61 -9.24
CA CYS A 33 -0.52 -13.30 -9.84
C CYS A 33 0.91 -13.20 -10.40
N THR A 34 1.03 -12.83 -11.67
CA THR A 34 2.32 -12.51 -12.28
C THR A 34 2.78 -11.14 -11.82
N TRP A 35 3.94 -11.09 -11.16
CA TRP A 35 4.50 -9.86 -10.59
C TRP A 35 5.70 -9.37 -11.39
N GLN A 36 5.64 -8.12 -11.85
CA GLN A 36 6.74 -7.45 -12.51
C GLN A 36 7.44 -6.50 -11.53
N TYR A 37 8.76 -6.57 -11.46
CA TYR A 37 9.58 -5.64 -10.70
C TYR A 37 9.37 -4.20 -11.19
N VAL A 38 9.18 -3.27 -10.25
CA VAL A 38 9.05 -1.84 -10.56
C VAL A 38 10.21 -1.07 -9.95
N ASN A 39 10.39 -1.17 -8.64
CA ASN A 39 11.37 -0.36 -7.94
C ASN A 39 11.88 -1.04 -6.67
N THR A 40 13.03 -0.58 -6.17
CA THR A 40 13.54 -0.94 -4.86
C THR A 40 13.72 0.32 -4.03
N TYR A 41 13.04 0.39 -2.90
CA TYR A 41 13.27 1.41 -1.88
C TYR A 41 14.40 0.97 -0.95
N ARG A 42 15.50 1.72 -0.96
CA ARG A 42 16.69 1.44 -0.15
C ARG A 42 16.96 2.60 0.80
N GLY A 43 17.22 2.26 2.05
CA GLY A 43 17.65 3.17 3.10
C GLY A 43 18.53 2.44 4.11
N ILE A 44 18.93 3.11 5.18
CA ILE A 44 19.73 2.48 6.23
C ILE A 44 18.92 1.37 6.89
N GLY A 45 19.33 0.11 6.68
CA GLY A 45 18.65 -1.07 7.22
C GLY A 45 17.27 -1.36 6.63
N VAL A 46 16.89 -0.68 5.53
CA VAL A 46 15.60 -0.86 4.87
C VAL A 46 15.83 -1.28 3.43
N TRP A 47 15.21 -2.39 3.05
CA TRP A 47 15.22 -2.91 1.69
C TRP A 47 13.84 -3.42 1.35
N ILE A 48 13.06 -2.60 0.63
CA ILE A 48 11.69 -2.93 0.23
C ILE A 48 11.65 -2.99 -1.29
N VAL A 49 11.15 -4.08 -1.84
CA VAL A 49 10.99 -4.22 -3.30
C VAL A 49 9.51 -4.09 -3.65
N GLU A 50 9.24 -3.26 -4.64
CA GLU A 50 7.91 -3.07 -5.23
C GLU A 50 7.77 -3.87 -6.52
N TYR A 51 6.65 -4.58 -6.60
CA TYR A 51 6.20 -5.28 -7.78
C TYR A 51 4.80 -4.80 -8.16
N ARG A 52 4.48 -4.82 -9.46
CA ARG A 52 3.13 -4.61 -9.98
C ARG A 52 2.60 -5.88 -10.64
N SER A 53 1.32 -6.14 -10.46
CA SER A 53 0.64 -7.23 -11.16
C SER A 53 0.58 -6.92 -12.65
N THR A 54 0.91 -7.89 -13.47
CA THR A 54 0.68 -7.85 -14.93
C THR A 54 -0.54 -8.66 -15.35
N ASN A 55 -1.20 -9.34 -14.40
CA ASN A 55 -2.37 -10.18 -14.67
C ASN A 55 -3.66 -9.39 -14.37
N ALA A 56 -4.56 -9.34 -15.36
CA ALA A 56 -5.85 -8.64 -15.25
C ALA A 56 -6.82 -9.29 -14.24
N GLY A 57 -6.58 -10.54 -13.83
CA GLY A 57 -7.37 -11.24 -12.82
C GLY A 57 -6.85 -11.12 -11.39
N CYS A 58 -5.75 -10.38 -11.15
CA CYS A 58 -5.20 -10.26 -9.81
C CYS A 58 -6.04 -9.29 -8.96
N PRO A 59 -6.41 -9.65 -7.72
CA PRO A 59 -7.17 -8.76 -6.84
C PRO A 59 -6.37 -7.53 -6.37
N PHE A 60 -5.03 -7.58 -6.48
CA PHE A 60 -4.13 -6.52 -6.06
C PHE A 60 -3.25 -6.08 -7.22
N ASN A 61 -3.02 -4.77 -7.32
CA ASN A 61 -2.19 -4.20 -8.37
C ASN A 61 -0.72 -4.10 -7.94
N THR A 62 -0.46 -3.94 -6.64
CA THR A 62 0.89 -3.71 -6.12
C THR A 62 1.22 -4.68 -5.00
N LYS A 63 2.45 -5.21 -5.00
CA LYS A 63 3.03 -6.05 -3.96
C LYS A 63 4.31 -5.39 -3.47
N LEU A 64 4.40 -5.09 -2.18
CA LEU A 64 5.62 -4.65 -1.52
C LEU A 64 6.18 -5.80 -0.67
N TYR A 65 7.46 -6.10 -0.86
CA TYR A 65 8.18 -7.07 -0.04
C TYR A 65 9.24 -6.35 0.80
N ASP A 66 9.05 -6.30 2.12
CA ASP A 66 10.03 -5.77 3.07
C ASP A 66 10.96 -6.90 3.53
N TYR A 67 12.21 -6.88 3.06
CA TYR A 67 13.22 -7.91 3.36
C TYR A 67 13.73 -7.86 4.80
N ARG A 68 13.55 -6.74 5.51
CA ARG A 68 13.97 -6.62 6.92
C ARG A 68 13.06 -7.44 7.83
N VAL A 69 11.75 -7.33 7.64
CA VAL A 69 10.75 -8.01 8.47
C VAL A 69 10.16 -9.25 7.80
N ARG A 70 10.56 -9.56 6.56
CA ARG A 70 10.03 -10.66 5.73
C ARG A 70 8.50 -10.59 5.60
N GLN A 71 7.97 -9.38 5.47
CA GLN A 71 6.53 -9.15 5.32
C GLN A 71 6.21 -8.75 3.89
N ILE A 72 5.06 -9.23 3.43
CA ILE A 72 4.49 -8.86 2.14
C ILE A 72 3.23 -8.04 2.39
N ARG A 73 3.12 -6.94 1.67
CA ARG A 73 1.97 -6.04 1.71
C ARG A 73 1.41 -5.90 0.31
N TYR A 74 0.09 -5.84 0.21
CA TYR A 74 -0.63 -5.75 -1.05
C TYR A 74 -1.49 -4.49 -1.08
N HIS A 75 -1.65 -3.92 -2.27
CA HIS A 75 -2.55 -2.80 -2.53
C HIS A 75 -3.29 -2.98 -3.86
#